data_AF-T1C4D0-F1
#
_entry.id   AF-T1C4D0-F1
#
_cell.length_a   1.000
_cell.length_b   1.000
_cell.length_c   1.000
_cell.angle_alpha   90.00
_cell.angle_beta   90.00
_cell.angle_gamma   90.00
#
_symmetry.space_group_name_H-M   'P 1'
#
loop_
_entity.id
_entity.type
_entity.pdbx_description
1 polymer ?
#
loop_
_entity_poly.entity_id
_entity_poly.type
_entity_poly.pdbx_seq_one_letter_code
_entity_poly.pdbx_strand_id
1 'polypeptide(L)' 'MTRPEKLRVARALAELGVDVIEAGFPAASKGDWESVQAVAREVHGPVIAALARCNREDIELA' A
#
# COMPACT_ATOMS: atom_id res chain seq x y z
N MET A 1 -12.36 -0.49 1.66
CA MET A 1 -12.10 -0.68 0.22
C MET A 1 -11.59 -2.08 0.00
N THR A 2 -12.11 -2.77 -1.01
CA THR A 2 -11.62 -4.07 -1.46
C THR A 2 -10.27 -3.94 -2.18
N ARG A 3 -9.51 -5.04 -2.31
CA ARG A 3 -8.23 -5.06 -3.04
C ARG A 3 -8.35 -4.48 -4.46
N PRO A 4 -9.36 -4.85 -5.29
CA PRO A 4 -9.52 -4.26 -6.63
C PRO A 4 -9.78 -2.76 -6.61
N GLU A 5 -10.49 -2.24 -5.61
CA GLU A 5 -10.72 -0.80 -5.48
C GLU A 5 -9.44 -0.05 -5.10
N LYS A 6 -8.64 -0.60 -4.17
CA LYS A 6 -7.35 -0.02 -3.79
C LYS A 6 -6.39 0.05 -4.99
N LEU A 7 -6.31 -1.02 -5.80
CA LEU A 7 -5.51 -1.03 -7.04
C LEU A 7 -5.98 0.02 -8.05
N ARG A 8 -7.29 0.17 -8.22
CA ARG A 8 -7.87 1.17 -9.13
C ARG A 8 -7.46 2.59 -8.72
N VAL A 9 -7.57 2.91 -7.43
CA VAL A 9 -7.19 4.22 -6.89
C VAL A 9 -5.69 4.44 -6.99
N ALA A 10 -4.88 3.44 -6.64
CA ALA A 10 -3.42 3.55 -6.70
C ALA A 10 -2.90 3.80 -8.13
N ARG A 11 -3.49 3.16 -9.15
CA ARG A 11 -3.17 3.43 -10.57
C ARG A 11 -3.53 4.86 -10.97
N ALA A 12 -4.70 5.35 -10.57
CA ALA A 12 -5.11 6.72 -10.84
C ALA A 12 -4.18 7.76 -10.16
N LEU A 13 -3.70 7.47 -8.95
CA LEU A 13 -2.72 8.32 -8.26
C LEU A 13 -1.34 8.28 -8.95
N ALA A 14 -0.91 7.13 -9.44
CA ALA A 14 0.33 7.01 -10.22
C ALA A 14 0.24 7.79 -11.54
N GLU A 15 -0.91 7.72 -12.24
CA GLU A 15 -1.17 8.51 -13.46
C GLU A 15 -1.22 10.01 -13.19
N LEU A 16 -1.72 10.42 -12.02
CA LEU A 16 -1.69 11.81 -11.56
C LEU A 16 -0.24 12.31 -11.33
N GLY A 17 0.73 11.40 -11.19
CA GLY A 17 2.14 11.73 -11.02
C GLY A 17 2.51 12.12 -9.60
N VAL A 18 1.84 11.55 -8.59
CA VAL A 18 2.25 11.76 -7.19
C VAL A 18 3.61 11.12 -6.91
N ASP A 19 4.38 11.67 -5.97
CA ASP A 19 5.69 11.13 -5.61
C ASP A 19 5.60 9.87 -4.72
N VAL A 20 4.60 9.83 -3.82
CA VAL A 20 4.45 8.77 -2.82
C VAL A 20 2.98 8.37 -2.70
N ILE A 21 2.72 7.07 -2.56
CA ILE A 21 1.41 6.52 -2.20
C ILE A 21 1.55 5.73 -0.89
N GLU A 22 0.89 6.19 0.18
CA GLU A 22 0.66 5.38 1.37
C GLU A 22 -0.48 4.38 1.09
N ALA A 23 -0.13 3.13 0.85
CA ALA A 23 -1.07 2.11 0.36
C ALA A 23 -1.94 1.47 1.46
N GLY A 24 -1.60 1.72 2.73
CA GLY A 24 -2.35 1.28 3.90
C GLY A 24 -1.46 0.82 5.04
N PHE A 25 -2.05 0.03 5.96
CA PHE A 25 -1.41 -0.45 7.17
C PHE A 25 -1.41 -1.99 7.21
N PRO A 26 -0.30 -2.67 6.84
CA PRO A 26 -0.23 -4.12 6.71
C PRO A 26 -0.58 -4.89 7.99
N ALA A 27 -0.23 -4.38 9.18
CA ALA A 27 -0.50 -5.08 10.44
C ALA A 27 -1.96 -4.97 10.91
N ALA A 28 -2.80 -4.17 10.24
CA ALA A 28 -4.20 -4.04 10.61
C ALA A 28 -5.00 -5.33 10.36
N SER A 29 -4.73 -6.02 9.24
CA SER A 29 -5.39 -7.28 8.89
C SER A 29 -4.63 -8.01 7.78
N LYS A 30 -4.87 -9.32 7.63
CA LYS A 30 -4.37 -10.08 6.46
C LYS A 30 -4.82 -9.47 5.13
N GLY A 31 -6.04 -8.95 5.07
CA GLY A 31 -6.57 -8.30 3.87
C GLY A 31 -5.87 -6.98 3.53
N ASP A 32 -5.45 -6.21 4.54
CA ASP A 32 -4.64 -5.01 4.34
C ASP A 32 -3.23 -5.36 3.89
N TRP A 33 -2.60 -6.37 4.50
CA TRP A 33 -1.30 -6.88 4.06
C TRP A 33 -1.35 -7.32 2.58
N GLU A 34 -2.32 -8.14 2.19
CA GLU A 34 -2.51 -8.58 0.81
C GLU A 34 -2.76 -7.41 -0.16
N SER A 35 -3.47 -6.37 0.30
CA SER A 35 -3.77 -5.21 -0.53
C SER A 35 -2.57 -4.30 -0.73
N VAL A 36 -1.79 -4.02 0.33
CA VAL A 36 -0.55 -3.24 0.24
C VAL A 36 0.46 -3.96 -0.65
N GLN A 37 0.62 -5.28 -0.48
CA GLN A 37 1.47 -6.11 -1.33
C GLN A 37 1.05 -6.08 -2.81
N ALA A 38 -0.26 -6.12 -3.09
CA ALA A 38 -0.75 -6.01 -4.46
C ALA A 38 -0.43 -4.65 -5.08
N VAL A 39 -0.66 -3.55 -4.36
CA VAL A 39 -0.31 -2.21 -4.83
C VAL A 39 1.19 -2.09 -5.08
N ALA A 40 2.03 -2.55 -4.16
CA ALA A 40 3.49 -2.51 -4.28
C ALA A 40 4.03 -3.31 -5.49
N ARG A 41 3.35 -4.38 -5.90
CA ARG A 41 3.75 -5.23 -7.03
C ARG A 41 3.24 -4.71 -8.37
N GLU A 42 2.05 -4.14 -8.40
CA GLU A 42 1.35 -3.81 -9.66
C GLU A 42 1.41 -2.33 -10.05
N VAL A 43 1.74 -1.43 -9.13
CA VAL A 43 1.78 0.02 -9.37
C VAL A 43 3.23 0.48 -9.40
N HIS A 44 3.60 1.20 -10.46
CA HIS A 44 4.94 1.70 -10.70
C HIS A 44 4.94 3.21 -10.92
N GLY A 45 6.04 3.87 -10.60
CA GLY A 45 6.16 5.34 -10.67
C GLY A 45 6.39 5.94 -9.27
N PRO A 46 5.34 6.11 -8.45
CA PRO A 46 5.45 6.60 -7.09
C PRO A 46 6.19 5.61 -6.18
N VAL A 47 6.82 6.13 -5.12
CA VAL A 47 7.27 5.32 -4.00
C VAL A 47 6.05 4.76 -3.26
N ILE A 48 6.00 3.46 -3.04
CA ILE A 48 4.94 2.81 -2.28
C ILE A 48 5.35 2.73 -0.82
N ALA A 49 4.54 3.31 0.06
CA ALA A 49 4.74 3.33 1.51
C ALA A 49 3.64 2.56 2.24
N ALA A 50 3.98 2.04 3.42
CA ALA A 50 3.09 1.37 4.33
C ALA A 50 3.21 1.97 5.74
N LEU A 51 2.08 2.14 6.42
CA LEU A 51 2.06 2.56 7.81
C LEU A 51 2.48 1.39 8.72
N ALA A 52 3.20 1.68 9.79
CA ALA A 52 3.57 0.73 10.83
C ALA A 52 3.47 1.40 12.21
N ARG A 53 3.07 0.66 13.25
CA ARG A 53 3.24 1.13 14.64
C ARG A 53 4.72 1.08 15.03
N CYS A 54 5.09 1.78 16.10
CA CYS A 54 6.47 1.81 16.63
C CYS A 54 6.87 0.53 17.38
N ASN A 55 6.64 -0.64 16.79
CA ASN A 55 7.09 -1.92 17.31
C ASN A 55 7.77 -2.72 16.18
N ARG A 56 8.64 -3.66 16.55
CA ARG A 56 9.47 -4.39 15.59
C ARG A 56 8.64 -5.25 14.63
N GLU A 57 7.57 -5.87 15.12
CA GLU A 57 6.74 -6.80 14.35
C GLU A 57 6.01 -6.08 13.20
N ASP A 58 5.46 -4.90 13.46
CA ASP A 58 4.82 -4.05 12.45
C ASP A 58 5.82 -3.54 11.41
N ILE A 59 7.02 -3.15 11.84
CA ILE A 59 8.08 -2.64 10.96
C ILE A 59 8.60 -3.75 10.03
N GLU A 60 8.74 -4.98 10.54
CA GLU A 60 9.18 -6.12 9.73
C GLU A 60 8.09 -6.63 8.77
N LEU A 61 6.82 -6.35 9.08
CA LEU A 61 5.69 -6.74 8.24
C LEU A 61 5.44 -5.77 7.06
N ALA A 62 5.77 -4.49 7.25
CA ALA A 62 5.55 -3.41 6.29
C ALA A 62 6.54 -3.44 5.11
#